data_AF-A0A7J8XXA5-F1
#
_entry.id   AF-A0A7J8XXA5-F1
#
_cell.length_a   1.000
_cell.length_b   1.000
_cell.length_c   1.000
_cell.angle_alpha   90.00
_cell.angle_beta   90.00
_cell.angle_gamma   90.00
#
_symmetry.space_group_name_H-M   'P 1'
#
loop_
_entity.id
_entity.type
_entity.pdbx_description
1 polymer ?
#
loop_
_entity_poly.entity_id
_entity_poly.type
_entity_poly.pdbx_seq_one_letter_code
_entity_poly.pdbx_strand_id
1 'polypeptide(L)'
;MVKTDLQKIQVQPQPSKQMKASTSPTPPPPSSSACKKKKYKGVRMRSWGSWVSEIRAPNQKTRIWLGSYSTPEAAARAYDAALLCLKGSSANLNFPITSSHYIPDPDTLLSPKSIQRV
;
A
#
# COMPACT_ATOMS: atom_id res chain seq x y z
N MET A 1 9.10 -1.37 48.25
CA MET A 1 9.48 -2.19 47.07
C MET A 1 8.22 -2.77 46.47
N VAL A 2 7.55 -2.03 45.58
CA VAL A 2 6.42 -2.53 44.78
C VAL A 2 6.70 -2.16 43.34
N LYS A 3 7.22 -3.13 42.59
CA LYS A 3 7.50 -3.01 41.16
C LYS A 3 6.17 -3.16 40.42
N THR A 4 5.72 -2.09 39.77
CA THR A 4 4.62 -2.14 38.81
C THR A 4 5.18 -2.65 37.49
N ASP A 5 4.96 -3.94 37.25
CA ASP A 5 5.41 -4.65 36.07
C ASP A 5 4.60 -4.24 34.82
N LEU A 6 5.34 -3.97 33.75
CA LEU A 6 4.82 -3.65 32.42
C LEU A 6 3.97 -4.81 31.88
N GLN A 7 2.72 -4.51 31.52
CA GLN A 7 1.92 -5.41 30.71
C GLN A 7 2.43 -5.42 29.26
N LYS A 8 3.23 -6.45 28.98
CA LYS A 8 3.64 -6.91 27.66
C LYS A 8 2.41 -7.36 26.87
N ILE A 9 1.95 -6.56 25.90
CA ILE A 9 0.93 -7.00 24.94
C ILE A 9 1.58 -8.01 24.00
N GLN A 10 1.41 -9.28 24.37
CA GLN A 10 1.81 -10.45 23.60
C GLN A 10 0.77 -10.71 22.52
N VAL A 11 1.06 -10.32 21.28
CA VAL A 11 0.26 -10.72 20.11
C VAL A 11 0.56 -12.19 19.82
N GLN A 12 -0.37 -13.06 20.20
CA GLN A 12 -0.33 -14.48 19.88
C GLN A 12 -0.59 -14.73 18.37
N PRO A 13 0.11 -15.68 17.74
CA PRO A 13 -0.17 -16.11 16.37
C PRO A 13 -1.44 -16.97 16.32
N GLN A 14 -2.33 -16.67 15.36
CA GLN A 14 -3.55 -17.43 15.11
C GLN A 14 -3.24 -18.77 14.40
N PRO A 15 -4.05 -19.82 14.64
CA PRO A 15 -3.63 -21.22 14.56
C PRO A 15 -3.57 -21.79 13.14
N SER A 16 -2.57 -22.64 12.91
CA SER A 16 -2.49 -23.55 11.75
C SER A 16 -3.54 -24.65 11.89
N LYS A 17 -4.63 -24.57 11.11
CA LYS A 17 -5.51 -25.72 10.87
C LYS A 17 -4.89 -26.61 9.80
N GLN A 18 -4.34 -27.73 10.24
CA GLN A 18 -3.93 -28.85 9.42
C GLN A 18 -5.11 -29.83 9.36
N MET A 19 -5.62 -30.17 8.17
CA MET A 19 -6.52 -31.30 8.00
C MET A 19 -6.18 -32.11 6.73
N LYS A 20 -5.93 -33.39 7.02
CA LYS A 20 -5.77 -34.61 6.23
C LYS A 20 -6.18 -34.60 4.76
N ALA A 21 -5.32 -35.25 3.96
CA ALA A 21 -5.64 -35.85 2.68
C ALA A 21 -6.69 -36.96 2.84
N SER A 22 -7.69 -36.98 1.95
CA SER A 22 -8.60 -38.11 1.72
C SER A 22 -9.03 -38.05 0.25
N THR A 23 -8.81 -39.17 -0.44
CA THR A 23 -9.03 -39.46 -1.85
C THR A 23 -10.49 -39.33 -2.30
N SER A 24 -10.74 -38.51 -3.33
CA SER A 24 -11.88 -38.62 -4.27
C SER A 24 -11.57 -37.79 -5.54
N PRO A 25 -11.89 -38.23 -6.77
CA PRO A 25 -11.66 -37.44 -7.97
C PRO A 25 -12.79 -36.40 -8.11
N THR A 26 -12.56 -35.21 -7.59
CA THR A 26 -13.39 -34.03 -7.87
C THR A 26 -12.64 -33.13 -8.87
N PRO A 27 -13.33 -32.53 -9.86
CA PRO A 27 -12.67 -31.65 -10.82
C PRO A 27 -12.00 -30.50 -10.05
N PRO A 28 -10.79 -30.07 -10.44
CA PRO A 28 -10.10 -29.01 -9.72
C PRO A 28 -11.01 -27.76 -9.71
N PRO A 29 -11.17 -27.07 -8.57
CA PRO A 29 -11.74 -25.73 -8.60
C PRO A 29 -10.89 -24.93 -9.60
N PRO A 30 -11.47 -24.00 -10.39
CA PRO A 30 -10.67 -23.22 -11.31
C PRO A 30 -9.58 -22.55 -10.50
N SER A 31 -8.36 -23.06 -10.65
CA SER A 31 -7.11 -22.44 -10.22
C SER A 31 -6.90 -21.28 -11.16
N SER A 32 -7.81 -20.31 -11.10
CA SER A 32 -7.59 -18.97 -11.56
C SER A 32 -6.68 -18.28 -10.55
N SER A 33 -5.49 -18.85 -10.33
CA SER A 33 -4.25 -18.10 -10.37
C SER A 33 -4.05 -17.48 -11.77
N ALA A 34 -5.12 -16.87 -12.30
CA ALA A 34 -5.03 -15.85 -13.29
C ALA A 34 -4.16 -14.81 -12.62
N CYS A 35 -2.95 -14.69 -13.14
CA CYS A 35 -2.01 -13.63 -12.87
C CYS A 35 -2.71 -12.32 -13.27
N LYS A 36 -3.66 -11.87 -12.44
CA LYS A 36 -4.33 -10.59 -12.58
C LYS A 36 -3.21 -9.60 -12.36
N LYS A 37 -2.64 -9.11 -13.46
CA LYS A 37 -1.59 -8.10 -13.50
C LYS A 37 -1.94 -7.08 -12.41
N LYS A 38 -1.22 -7.12 -11.28
CA LYS A 38 -1.53 -6.28 -10.12
C LYS A 38 -1.34 -4.85 -10.61
N LYS A 39 -2.43 -4.11 -10.80
CA LYS A 39 -2.41 -2.77 -11.42
C LYS A 39 -1.43 -1.84 -10.69
N TYR A 40 -1.25 -2.03 -9.38
CA TYR A 40 -0.35 -1.23 -8.55
C TYR A 40 0.42 -2.09 -7.53
N LYS A 41 1.67 -1.72 -7.25
CA LYS A 41 2.54 -2.31 -6.23
C LYS A 41 2.03 -1.93 -4.84
N GLY A 42 2.12 -2.87 -3.90
CA GLY A 42 1.68 -2.67 -2.51
C GLY A 42 0.17 -2.61 -2.31
N VAL A 43 -0.62 -2.71 -3.40
CA VAL A 43 -2.08 -2.64 -3.34
C VAL A 43 -2.70 -4.03 -3.46
N ARG A 44 -3.66 -4.32 -2.59
CA ARG A 44 -4.49 -5.53 -2.66
C ARG A 44 -5.98 -5.19 -2.56
N MET A 45 -6.80 -5.90 -3.32
CA MET A 45 -8.26 -5.78 -3.26
C MET A 45 -8.81 -6.90 -2.36
N ARG A 46 -9.65 -6.55 -1.39
CA ARG A 46 -10.42 -7.51 -0.59
C ARG A 46 -11.75 -7.82 -1.30
N SER A 47 -12.34 -8.98 -1.03
CA SER A 47 -13.64 -9.41 -1.58
C SER A 47 -14.79 -8.43 -1.30
N TRP A 48 -14.70 -7.67 -0.21
CA TRP A 48 -15.64 -6.60 0.15
C TRP A 48 -15.50 -5.32 -0.71
N GLY A 49 -14.61 -5.29 -1.70
CA GLY A 49 -14.43 -4.13 -2.58
C GLY A 49 -13.57 -3.01 -2.00
N SER A 50 -12.92 -3.22 -0.86
CA SER A 50 -11.97 -2.26 -0.28
C SER A 50 -10.55 -2.52 -0.77
N TRP A 51 -9.82 -1.44 -1.09
CA TRP A 51 -8.42 -1.46 -1.48
C TRP A 51 -7.55 -1.23 -0.26
N VAL A 52 -6.49 -2.01 -0.13
CA VAL A 52 -5.58 -1.94 1.02
C VAL A 52 -4.18 -1.66 0.52
N SER A 53 -3.48 -0.76 1.22
CA SER A 53 -2.07 -0.44 1.00
C SER A 53 -1.23 -0.92 2.18
N GLU A 54 -0.14 -1.62 1.89
CA GLU A 54 0.80 -2.13 2.89
C GLU A 54 2.24 -2.16 2.34
N ILE A 55 3.24 -1.99 3.20
CA ILE A 55 4.67 -1.94 2.81
C ILE A 55 5.54 -2.84 3.69
N ARG A 56 6.65 -3.31 3.11
CA ARG A 56 7.72 -4.06 3.78
C ARG A 56 9.02 -3.29 3.64
N ALA A 57 9.64 -2.93 4.77
CA ALA A 57 10.99 -2.39 4.76
C ALA A 57 12.02 -3.53 4.61
N PRO A 58 13.16 -3.31 3.92
CA PRO A 58 14.13 -4.36 3.60
C PRO A 58 14.74 -5.04 4.85
N ASN A 59 14.75 -4.35 5.98
CA ASN A 59 15.33 -4.83 7.24
C ASN A 59 14.26 -5.26 8.26
N GLN A 60 12.97 -5.22 7.90
CA GLN A 60 11.88 -5.53 8.81
C GLN A 60 11.12 -6.78 8.33
N LYS A 61 10.89 -7.73 9.25
CA LYS A 61 10.08 -8.92 8.97
C LYS A 61 8.58 -8.66 9.08
N THR A 62 8.21 -7.52 9.63
CA THR A 62 6.83 -7.06 9.82
C THR A 62 6.33 -6.29 8.60
N ARG A 63 5.03 -6.36 8.35
CA ARG A 63 4.35 -5.54 7.34
C ARG A 63 3.75 -4.34 8.06
N ILE A 64 3.88 -3.17 7.46
CA ILE A 64 3.25 -1.94 7.95
C ILE A 64 1.97 -1.74 7.15
N TRP A 65 0.86 -1.67 7.87
CA TRP A 65 -0.44 -1.31 7.29
C TRP A 65 -0.49 0.19 7.07
N LEU A 66 -0.64 0.62 5.81
CA LEU A 66 -0.69 2.05 5.46
C LEU A 66 -2.13 2.60 5.42
N GLY A 67 -3.11 1.74 5.21
CA GLY A 67 -4.52 2.14 5.19
C GLY A 67 -5.42 1.30 4.29
N SER A 68 -6.71 1.56 4.42
CA SER A 68 -7.75 1.11 3.50
C SER A 68 -8.32 2.30 2.74
N TYR A 69 -8.52 2.12 1.44
CA TYR A 69 -8.91 3.17 0.49
C TYR A 69 -10.09 2.69 -0.37
N SER A 70 -10.85 3.65 -0.87
CA SER A 70 -11.98 3.41 -1.79
C SER A 70 -11.53 3.15 -3.22
N THR A 71 -10.40 3.71 -3.63
CA THR A 71 -9.86 3.57 -4.99
C THR A 71 -8.47 2.91 -4.99
N PRO A 72 -8.12 2.15 -6.06
CA PRO A 72 -6.79 1.56 -6.19
C PRO A 72 -5.70 2.63 -6.32
N GLU A 73 -6.00 3.76 -6.95
CA GLU A 73 -5.06 4.85 -7.17
C GLU A 73 -4.68 5.54 -5.85
N ALA A 74 -5.65 5.76 -4.96
CA ALA A 74 -5.39 6.31 -3.64
C ALA A 74 -4.50 5.38 -2.80
N ALA A 75 -4.78 4.07 -2.83
CA ALA A 75 -3.95 3.07 -2.15
C ALA A 75 -2.52 3.06 -2.69
N ALA A 76 -2.35 3.19 -4.00
CA ALA A 76 -1.05 3.21 -4.66
C ALA A 76 -0.27 4.50 -4.33
N ARG A 77 -0.93 5.66 -4.25
CA ARG A 77 -0.28 6.92 -3.83
C ARG A 77 0.19 6.86 -2.39
N ALA A 78 -0.61 6.27 -1.49
CA ALA A 78 -0.18 6.05 -0.11
C ALA A 78 1.05 5.13 -0.02
N TYR A 79 1.12 4.11 -0.87
CA TYR A 79 2.28 3.25 -0.97
C TYR A 79 3.53 4.01 -1.45
N ASP A 80 3.37 4.87 -2.45
CA ASP A 80 4.45 5.67 -3.02
C ASP A 80 5.00 6.68 -2.00
N ALA A 81 4.13 7.34 -1.23
CA ALA A 81 4.54 8.21 -0.13
C ALA A 81 5.36 7.44 0.93
N ALA A 82 4.90 6.25 1.33
CA ALA A 82 5.64 5.41 2.26
C ALA A 82 6.99 4.95 1.69
N LEU A 83 7.06 4.61 0.39
CA LEU A 83 8.30 4.25 -0.27
C LEU A 83 9.31 5.40 -0.29
N LEU A 84 8.85 6.63 -0.54
CA LEU A 84 9.70 7.82 -0.47
C LEU A 84 10.25 8.02 0.94
N CYS A 85 9.44 7.83 1.97
CA CYS A 85 9.92 7.90 3.35
C CYS A 85 10.95 6.82 3.68
N LEU A 86 10.83 5.62 3.10
CA LEU A 86 11.73 4.50 3.41
C LEU A 86 13.03 4.49 2.58
N LYS A 87 12.95 4.86 1.30
CA LYS A 87 14.04 4.70 0.32
C LYS A 87 14.54 6.04 -0.26
N GLY A 88 13.86 7.14 0.03
CA GLY A 88 14.17 8.46 -0.49
C GLY A 88 13.95 8.57 -1.99
N SER A 89 14.71 9.45 -2.64
CA SER A 89 14.58 9.77 -4.08
C SER A 89 14.90 8.61 -5.02
N SER A 90 15.47 7.50 -4.53
CA SER A 90 15.73 6.29 -5.31
C SER A 90 14.60 5.25 -5.22
N ALA A 91 13.42 5.66 -4.74
CA ALA A 91 12.25 4.80 -4.66
C ALA A 91 11.66 4.47 -6.05
N ASN A 92 11.31 3.20 -6.26
CA ASN A 92 10.60 2.77 -7.46
C ASN A 92 9.10 2.85 -7.21
N LEU A 93 8.49 3.95 -7.63
CA LEU A 93 7.10 4.29 -7.38
C LEU A 93 6.16 3.74 -8.46
N ASN A 94 4.87 3.69 -8.14
CA ASN A 94 3.82 3.35 -9.09
C ASN A 94 3.50 4.52 -10.02
N PHE A 95 3.49 5.74 -9.48
CA PHE A 95 3.25 6.96 -10.24
C PHE A 95 4.56 7.71 -10.48
N PRO A 96 4.72 8.36 -11.65
CA PRO A 96 5.83 9.25 -11.84
C PRO A 96 5.68 10.45 -10.88
N ILE A 97 6.76 10.79 -10.17
CA ILE A 97 6.87 12.01 -9.33
C ILE A 97 6.63 13.29 -10.14
N THR A 98 6.62 13.21 -11.47
CA THR A 98 6.37 14.35 -12.37
C THR A 98 4.95 14.90 -12.31
N SER A 99 4.07 14.32 -11.50
CA SER A 99 2.72 14.85 -11.28
C SER A 99 2.69 15.81 -10.11
N SER A 100 2.79 17.11 -10.43
CA SER A 100 2.63 18.28 -9.56
C SER A 100 3.92 18.71 -8.84
N HIS A 101 4.69 19.67 -9.33
CA HIS A 101 4.20 20.95 -9.80
C HIS A 101 4.70 21.25 -11.21
N TYR A 102 3.79 21.47 -12.17
CA TYR A 102 3.98 22.64 -13.02
C TYR A 102 3.85 23.81 -12.05
N ILE A 103 4.97 24.21 -11.43
CA ILE A 103 5.09 25.58 -10.94
C ILE A 103 5.18 26.29 -12.27
N PRO A 104 4.11 26.95 -12.77
CA PRO A 104 4.34 27.88 -13.86
C PRO A 104 5.44 28.78 -13.32
N ASP A 105 6.49 29.02 -14.11
CA ASP A 105 7.63 29.84 -13.68
C ASP A 105 7.13 30.95 -12.77
N PRO A 106 7.69 31.14 -11.56
CA PRO A 106 7.14 32.06 -10.57
C PRO A 106 6.84 33.45 -11.17
N ASP A 107 7.58 33.84 -12.19
CA ASP A 107 7.39 35.06 -12.99
C ASP A 107 6.04 35.14 -13.73
N THR A 108 5.46 34.00 -14.13
CA THR A 108 4.18 33.91 -14.85
C THR A 108 2.98 34.06 -13.91
N LEU A 109 3.06 33.50 -12.70
CA LEU A 109 1.98 33.62 -11.69
C LEU A 109 2.02 34.92 -10.90
N LEU A 110 3.18 35.56 -10.80
CA LEU A 110 3.35 36.83 -10.10
C LEU A 110 3.24 38.05 -11.04
N SER A 111 3.12 37.83 -12.37
CA SER A 111 2.93 38.92 -13.31
C SER A 111 1.54 39.54 -13.13
N PRO A 112 1.43 40.88 -12.99
CA PRO A 112 0.14 41.57 -12.93
C PRO A 112 -0.81 41.24 -14.09
N LYS A 113 -0.24 40.87 -15.25
CA LYS A 113 -0.98 40.53 -16.48
C LYS A 113 -1.74 39.21 -16.40
N SER A 114 -1.32 38.25 -15.57
CA SER A 114 -2.03 36.96 -15.45
C SER A 114 -3.28 37.08 -14.55
N ILE A 115 -3.29 38.04 -13.63
CA ILE A 115 -4.40 38.32 -12.70
C ILE A 115 -5.56 39.07 -13.40
N GLN A 116 -5.28 39.82 -14.46
CA GLN A 116 -6.27 40.66 -15.16
C GLN A 116 -7.06 39.96 -16.28
N ARG A 117 -6.80 38.67 -16.58
CA ARG A 117 -7.64 37.90 -17.49
C ARG A 117 -8.88 37.41 -16.75
N VAL A 118 -9.91 38.26 -16.71
CA VAL A 118 -11.31 37.92 -16.42
C VAL A 118 -12.12 38.33 -17.64
#